data_AF-A0A2E1XMV5-F1
#
_entry.id   AF-A0A2E1XMV5-F1
#
_cell.length_a   1.000
_cell.length_b   1.000
_cell.length_c   1.000
_cell.angle_alpha   90.00
_cell.angle_beta   90.00
_cell.angle_gamma   90.00
#
_symmetry.space_group_name_H-M   'P 1'
#
loop_
_entity.id
_entity.type
_entity.pdbx_description
1 polymer ?
#
loop_
_entity_poly.entity_id
_entity_poly.type
_entity_poly.pdbx_seq_one_letter_code
_entity_poly.pdbx_strand_id
1 'polypeptide(L)'
;MSQKINFEKNNFKYWQGYIGIGTFVIFNTIAMFFYPGGTYLDSTTNGYHFFYNFFSNLGEWTARNGEINTISALLFNSSLVIFSLSYFSFFIFFLKLEIKYVKNTWLCFFLVGS
;
A
#
# COMPACT_ATOMS: atom_id res chain seq x y z
N MET A 1 -24.37 -21.16 -28.05
CA MET A 1 -25.11 -20.10 -27.33
C MET A 1 -24.07 -19.22 -26.63
N SER A 2 -23.72 -18.08 -27.25
CA SER A 2 -22.75 -17.14 -26.70
C SER A 2 -23.34 -16.50 -25.44
N GLN A 3 -22.74 -16.76 -24.28
CA GLN A 3 -23.10 -16.03 -23.07
C GLN A 3 -22.62 -14.58 -23.24
N LYS A 4 -23.55 -13.68 -23.56
CA LYS A 4 -23.33 -12.24 -23.43
C LYS A 4 -23.03 -11.96 -21.97
N ILE A 5 -21.78 -11.62 -21.69
CA ILE A 5 -21.34 -11.15 -20.37
C ILE A 5 -21.99 -9.78 -20.15
N ASN A 6 -23.14 -9.75 -19.47
CA ASN A 6 -23.69 -8.52 -18.93
C ASN A 6 -22.79 -8.11 -17.75
N PHE A 7 -21.83 -7.22 -18.03
CA PHE A 7 -21.11 -6.48 -16.99
C PHE A 7 -22.10 -5.50 -16.35
N GLU A 8 -22.78 -5.92 -15.27
CA GLU A 8 -23.41 -4.94 -14.39
C GLU A 8 -22.31 -4.05 -13.80
N LYS A 9 -22.32 -2.79 -14.24
CA LYS A 9 -21.36 -1.74 -13.89
C LYS A 9 -21.54 -1.35 -12.41
N ASN A 10 -20.89 -2.09 -11.52
CA ASN A 10 -20.38 -1.47 -10.30
C ASN A 10 -18.87 -1.71 -10.23
N ASN A 11 -18.12 -0.80 -10.86
CA ASN A 11 -16.67 -0.92 -11.05
C ASN A 11 -15.88 -0.80 -9.74
N PHE A 12 -16.51 -0.40 -8.62
CA PHE A 12 -15.85 -0.10 -7.34
C PHE A 12 -14.89 -1.21 -6.87
N LYS A 13 -15.21 -2.47 -7.14
CA LYS A 13 -14.37 -3.62 -6.75
C LYS A 13 -12.99 -3.64 -7.41
N TYR A 14 -12.84 -3.07 -8.61
CA TYR A 14 -11.55 -2.95 -9.29
C TYR A 14 -10.78 -1.69 -8.88
N TRP A 15 -11.46 -0.71 -8.30
CA TRP A 15 -10.85 0.54 -7.85
C TRP A 15 -10.10 0.41 -6.53
N GLN A 16 -10.29 -0.69 -5.80
CA GLN A 16 -9.70 -0.92 -4.49
C GLN A 16 -8.19 -0.76 -4.51
N GLY A 17 -7.48 -1.41 -5.45
CA GLY A 17 -6.02 -1.31 -5.56
C GLY A 17 -5.53 0.12 -5.83
N TYR A 18 -6.21 0.86 -6.70
CA TYR A 18 -5.87 2.26 -6.99
C TYR A 18 -6.06 3.16 -5.76
N ILE A 19 -7.09 2.93 -4.95
CA ILE A 19 -7.31 3.65 -3.69
C ILE A 19 -6.15 3.38 -2.71
N GLY A 20 -5.66 2.14 -2.64
CA GLY A 20 -4.50 1.77 -1.83
C GLY A 20 -3.25 2.51 -2.26
N ILE A 21 -2.91 2.45 -3.56
CA ILE A 21 -1.75 3.14 -4.13
C ILE A 21 -1.84 4.65 -3.91
N GLY A 22 -3.00 5.26 -4.18
CA GLY A 22 -3.21 6.69 -4.00
C GLY A 22 -3.02 7.12 -2.55
N THR A 23 -3.65 6.40 -1.60
CA THR A 23 -3.47 6.65 -0.17
C THR A 23 -2.01 6.52 0.26
N PHE A 24 -1.33 5.47 -0.21
CA PHE A 24 0.09 5.23 0.09
C PHE A 24 0.97 6.41 -0.38
N VAL A 25 0.84 6.84 -1.63
CA VAL A 25 1.66 7.94 -2.15
C VAL A 25 1.36 9.24 -1.42
N ILE A 26 0.10 9.58 -1.20
CA ILE A 26 -0.32 10.82 -0.53
C ILE A 26 0.20 10.84 0.91
N PHE A 27 -0.05 9.78 1.69
CA PHE A 27 0.32 9.76 3.10
C PHE A 27 1.84 9.79 3.29
N ASN A 28 2.59 9.05 2.47
CA ASN A 28 4.06 9.07 2.57
C ASN A 28 4.66 10.40 2.12
N THR A 29 4.08 11.06 1.11
CA THR A 29 4.49 12.40 0.71
C THR A 29 4.27 13.40 1.86
N ILE A 30 3.10 13.34 2.52
CA ILE A 30 2.80 14.15 3.69
C ILE A 30 3.74 13.81 4.86
N ALA A 31 4.01 12.53 5.10
CA ALA A 31 4.92 12.07 6.15
C ALA A 31 6.33 12.65 5.99
N MET A 32 6.87 12.71 4.76
CA MET A 32 8.17 13.33 4.48
C MET A 32 8.24 14.81 4.89
N PHE A 33 7.14 15.56 4.74
CA PHE A 33 7.09 16.97 5.18
C PHE A 33 7.05 17.12 6.71
N PHE A 34 6.56 16.11 7.44
CA PHE A 34 6.47 16.13 8.90
C PHE A 34 7.62 15.38 9.60
N TYR A 35 8.55 14.79 8.84
CA TYR A 35 9.69 14.10 9.42
C TYR A 35 10.65 15.12 10.09
N PRO A 36 10.99 14.97 11.37
CA PRO A 36 11.80 15.94 12.11
C PRO A 36 13.20 16.15 11.54
N GLY A 37 13.93 15.06 11.25
CA GLY A 37 15.28 15.16 10.72
C GLY A 37 16.22 14.02 11.12
N GLY A 38 17.48 14.22 10.75
CA GLY A 38 18.57 13.28 10.89
C GLY A 38 18.62 12.30 9.72
N THR A 39 19.83 11.93 9.34
CA THR A 39 20.15 10.83 8.42
C THR A 39 20.98 9.79 9.14
N TYR A 40 21.27 8.66 8.50
CA TYR A 40 22.18 7.66 9.06
C TYR A 40 23.61 8.20 9.25
N LEU A 41 24.05 9.10 8.37
CA LEU A 41 25.41 9.65 8.37
C LEU A 41 25.53 10.93 9.20
N ASP A 42 24.43 11.68 9.34
CA ASP A 42 24.41 12.97 10.03
C ASP A 42 23.05 13.20 10.71
N SER A 43 23.04 13.12 12.04
CA SER A 43 21.87 13.33 12.87
C SER A 43 21.49 14.80 13.05
N THR A 44 22.29 15.76 12.60
CA THR A 44 22.03 17.20 12.74
C THR A 44 21.20 17.79 11.59
N THR A 45 20.97 17.00 10.54
CA THR A 45 20.15 17.38 9.40
C THR A 45 18.69 17.61 9.80
N ASN A 46 18.02 18.56 9.15
CA ASN A 46 16.60 18.86 9.39
C ASN A 46 15.74 18.31 8.25
N GLY A 47 14.59 17.74 8.59
CA GLY A 47 13.67 17.20 7.59
C GLY A 47 14.09 15.87 6.97
N TYR A 48 13.24 15.33 6.09
CA TYR A 48 13.52 14.12 5.35
C TYR A 48 14.40 14.37 4.11
N HIS A 49 15.51 13.65 4.00
CA HIS A 49 16.40 13.65 2.85
C HIS A 49 16.19 12.40 1.99
N PHE A 50 15.56 12.54 0.83
CA PHE A 50 15.14 11.41 -0.03
C PHE A 50 16.25 10.41 -0.38
N PHE A 51 17.48 10.87 -0.60
CA PHE A 51 18.60 10.00 -0.96
C PHE A 51 19.46 9.54 0.23
N TYR A 52 19.23 10.09 1.43
CA TYR A 52 20.07 9.84 2.61
C TYR A 52 19.31 9.23 3.79
N ASN A 53 17.98 9.24 3.73
CA ASN A 53 17.12 8.51 4.64
C ASN A 53 16.60 7.23 4.00
N PHE A 54 16.43 6.21 4.82
CA PHE A 54 15.62 5.07 4.42
C PHE A 54 14.14 5.49 4.41
N PHE A 55 13.38 4.99 3.44
CA PHE A 55 11.94 5.23 3.37
C PHE A 55 11.21 4.80 4.65
N SER A 56 11.64 3.71 5.28
CA SER A 56 11.12 3.22 6.55
C SER A 56 11.40 4.12 7.75
N ASN A 57 12.36 5.07 7.67
CA ASN A 57 12.60 6.00 8.77
C ASN A 57 11.37 6.88 9.05
N LEU A 58 10.53 7.14 8.04
CA LEU A 58 9.26 7.83 8.21
C LEU A 58 8.34 7.13 9.20
N GLY A 59 8.45 5.80 9.36
CA GLY A 59 7.66 4.96 10.24
C GLY A 59 8.21 4.79 11.67
N GLU A 60 9.40 5.30 11.96
CA GLU A 60 10.04 5.19 13.28
C GLU A 60 9.39 6.19 14.26
N TRP A 61 9.15 5.80 15.52
CA TRP A 61 8.55 6.70 16.53
C TRP A 61 9.50 7.80 17.00
N THR A 62 10.81 7.60 16.83
CA THR A 62 11.87 8.58 17.09
C THR A 62 12.66 8.75 15.80
N ALA A 63 12.83 9.99 15.35
CA ALA A 63 13.60 10.32 14.17
C ALA A 63 15.12 10.16 14.42
N ARG A 64 15.92 10.24 13.36
CA ARG A 64 17.37 10.01 13.44
C ARG A 64 18.13 11.12 14.15
N ASN A 65 17.53 12.31 14.25
CA ASN A 65 18.02 13.40 15.10
C ASN A 65 17.65 13.25 16.59
N GLY A 66 16.90 12.20 16.96
CA GLY A 66 16.46 11.94 18.34
C GLY A 66 15.11 12.57 18.72
N GLU A 67 14.50 13.34 17.81
CA GLU A 67 13.20 13.97 18.07
C GLU A 67 12.02 13.00 17.91
N ILE A 68 10.90 13.35 18.52
CA ILE A 68 9.66 12.57 18.44
C ILE A 68 9.07 12.68 17.02
N ASN A 69 8.80 11.54 16.38
CA ASN A 69 8.37 11.45 14.99
C ASN A 69 6.91 10.95 14.84
N THR A 70 6.04 11.25 15.80
CA THR A 70 4.69 10.67 15.90
C THR A 70 3.84 10.88 14.65
N ILE A 71 3.87 12.08 14.04
CA ILE A 71 2.99 12.42 12.91
C ILE A 71 3.40 11.63 11.66
N SER A 72 4.69 11.69 11.28
CA SER A 72 5.20 10.91 10.15
C SER A 72 5.01 9.41 10.41
N ALA A 73 5.32 8.93 11.63
CA ALA A 73 5.20 7.53 11.98
C ALA A 73 3.76 7.03 11.81
N LEU A 74 2.78 7.78 12.30
CA LEU A 74 1.37 7.43 12.16
C LEU A 74 0.96 7.40 10.68
N LEU A 75 1.28 8.45 9.91
CA LEU A 75 0.96 8.53 8.48
C LEU A 75 1.57 7.37 7.69
N PHE A 76 2.87 7.11 7.87
CA PHE A 76 3.58 6.03 7.19
C PHE A 76 2.97 4.66 7.53
N ASN A 77 2.84 4.34 8.82
CA ASN A 77 2.36 3.03 9.26
C ASN A 77 0.89 2.81 8.89
N SER A 78 0.03 3.83 9.03
CA SER A 78 -1.35 3.77 8.58
C SER A 78 -1.45 3.58 7.08
N SER A 79 -0.57 4.21 6.29
CA SER A 79 -0.55 4.04 4.84
C SER A 79 -0.26 2.59 4.43
N LEU A 80 0.65 1.90 5.12
CA LEU A 80 0.97 0.50 4.87
C LEU A 80 -0.18 -0.43 5.21
N VAL A 81 -0.87 -0.19 6.33
CA VAL A 81 -2.05 -0.97 6.73
C VAL A 81 -3.17 -0.79 5.70
N ILE A 82 -3.48 0.45 5.31
CA ILE A 82 -4.53 0.74 4.33
C ILE A 82 -4.17 0.14 2.97
N PHE A 83 -2.92 0.29 2.53
CA PHE A 83 -2.42 -0.29 1.28
C PHE A 83 -2.57 -1.82 1.29
N SER A 84 -2.11 -2.49 2.35
CA SER A 84 -2.21 -3.94 2.51
C SER A 84 -3.66 -4.43 2.46
N LEU A 85 -4.57 -3.80 3.20
CA LEU A 85 -5.99 -4.17 3.22
C LEU A 85 -6.67 -3.95 1.86
N SER A 86 -6.36 -2.84 1.20
CA SER A 86 -6.85 -2.52 -0.15
C SER A 86 -6.42 -3.59 -1.16
N TYR A 87 -5.13 -3.94 -1.15
CA TYR A 87 -4.57 -4.89 -2.09
C TYR A 87 -5.03 -6.32 -1.81
N PHE A 88 -5.15 -6.68 -0.53
CA PHE A 88 -5.74 -7.95 -0.12
C PHE A 88 -7.20 -8.07 -0.61
N SER A 89 -8.01 -7.02 -0.46
CA SER A 89 -9.39 -7.01 -0.94
C SER A 89 -9.47 -7.17 -2.46
N PHE A 90 -8.60 -6.46 -3.19
CA PHE A 90 -8.48 -6.58 -4.64
C PHE A 90 -8.17 -8.01 -5.07
N PHE A 91 -7.16 -8.65 -4.45
CA PHE A 91 -6.76 -10.01 -4.79
C PHE A 91 -7.85 -11.04 -4.50
N ILE A 92 -8.57 -10.93 -3.38
CA ILE A 92 -9.70 -11.82 -3.10
C ILE A 92 -10.78 -11.70 -4.17
N PHE A 93 -11.07 -10.48 -4.64
CA PHE A 93 -12.06 -10.30 -5.69
C PHE A 93 -11.59 -10.82 -7.05
N PHE A 94 -10.32 -10.56 -7.37
CA PHE A 94 -9.66 -11.07 -8.57
C PHE A 94 -9.70 -12.60 -8.64
N LEU A 95 -9.28 -13.30 -7.57
CA LEU A 95 -9.32 -14.76 -7.49
C LEU A 95 -10.74 -15.30 -7.63
N LYS A 96 -11.73 -14.66 -7.01
CA LYS A 96 -13.15 -15.05 -7.18
C LYS A 96 -13.62 -14.95 -8.62
N LEU A 97 -13.15 -13.96 -9.39
CA LEU A 97 -13.45 -13.84 -10.80
C LEU A 97 -12.78 -14.95 -11.60
N GLU A 98 -11.49 -15.17 -11.39
CA GLU A 98 -10.75 -16.21 -12.13
C GLU A 98 -11.35 -17.60 -11.90
N ILE A 99 -11.64 -17.98 -10.65
CA ILE A 99 -12.28 -19.27 -10.33
C ILE A 99 -13.65 -19.40 -11.00
N LYS A 100 -14.39 -18.31 -11.18
CA LYS A 100 -15.69 -18.33 -11.86
C LYS A 100 -15.56 -18.61 -13.36
N TYR A 101 -14.49 -18.15 -14.01
CA TYR A 101 -14.29 -18.30 -15.45
C TYR A 101 -13.45 -19.54 -15.81
N VAL A 102 -12.53 -19.96 -14.94
CA VAL A 102 -11.70 -21.14 -15.12
C VAL A 102 -12.48 -22.39 -14.74
N LYS A 103 -12.81 -23.23 -15.73
CA LYS A 103 -13.48 -24.52 -15.49
C LYS A 103 -12.53 -25.67 -15.14
N ASN A 104 -11.23 -25.48 -15.33
CA ASN A 104 -10.24 -26.53 -15.09
C ASN A 104 -9.87 -26.59 -13.60
N THR A 105 -10.24 -27.69 -12.96
CA THR A 105 -9.99 -27.94 -11.52
C THR A 105 -8.52 -27.84 -11.13
N TRP A 106 -7.58 -28.28 -11.99
CA TRP A 106 -6.15 -28.18 -11.72
C TRP A 106 -5.65 -26.74 -11.74
N LEU A 107 -6.12 -25.95 -12.70
CA LEU A 107 -5.78 -24.53 -12.77
C LEU A 107 -6.33 -23.77 -11.55
N CYS A 108 -7.56 -24.06 -11.13
CA CYS A 108 -8.12 -23.47 -9.90
C CYS A 108 -7.34 -23.87 -8.64
N PHE A 109 -6.85 -25.11 -8.55
CA PHE A 109 -6.03 -25.56 -7.42
C PHE A 109 -4.71 -24.78 -7.32
N PHE A 110 -4.02 -24.58 -8.46
CA PHE A 110 -2.79 -23.78 -8.49
C PHE A 110 -3.03 -22.30 -8.17
N LEU A 111 -4.14 -21.71 -8.64
CA LEU A 111 -4.48 -20.31 -8.39
C LEU A 111 -4.82 -20.01 -6.92
N VAL A 112 -5.42 -20.97 -6.21
CA VAL A 112 -5.74 -20.81 -4.78
C VAL A 112 -4.53 -21.14 -3.88
N GLY A 113 -3.64 -22.00 -4.34
CA GLY A 113 -2.45 -22.44 -3.59
C GLY A 113 -1.22 -21.53 -3.73
N SER A 114 -1.20 -20.60 -4.70
CA SER A 114 -0.15 -19.60 -4.90
C SER A 114 -0.40 -18.32 -4.12
#